data_AF-A0A016TT40-F1
#
_entry.id   AF-A0A016TT40-F1
#
_cell.length_a   1.000
_cell.length_b   1.000
_cell.length_c   1.000
_cell.angle_alpha   90.00
_cell.angle_beta   90.00
_cell.angle_gamma   90.00
#
_symmetry.space_group_name_H-M   'P 1'
#
loop_
_entity.id
_entity.type
_entity.pdbx_description
1 polymer ?
#
loop_
_entity_poly.entity_id
_entity_poly.type
_entity_poly.pdbx_seq_one_letter_code
_entity_poly.pdbx_strand_id
1 'polypeptide(L)'
;MVNRYKTISPEPPPDSYVKSVLNDSHGSASNRYFDDILPMGECEVRDALMGEVKRHRYWKSSAFKKMQFERLEMLSCLHYVLESFTEARSTSEATEAVTPGQLLDQATTSIQNPWDYEVLPSSMFTDQVRVLEMPGSSTINPCSACNSEGTYHCFHCRGLGTDKCNFCRGTGMKSGVAHPAVYTHPMVATFPHADMARGYASSSTAMVRHGSNQVYGLGTPMHFMSKTGVPPPGIGTHDLCYMCQGRGVKECHYCKGGGKKPCTACCGTGSVRSFTKLKVYFKTERSEFFTECEVPEKLLTHAPGKEIFSEEQPYVLPITKYHVQEINEKSKLFCAEHLQNSMGMCRVIRNHACVNNSQIYPLLTWAPTFFTLANLNST
;
A
#
# COMPACT_ATOMS: atom_id res chain seq x y z
N MET A 1 -11.87 6.34 -8.84
CA MET A 1 -11.08 5.30 -8.15
C MET A 1 -11.94 4.76 -7.03
N VAL A 2 -12.54 3.58 -7.21
CA VAL A 2 -13.44 2.99 -6.21
C VAL A 2 -12.57 2.31 -5.16
N ASN A 3 -12.68 2.70 -3.89
CA ASN A 3 -12.03 2.01 -2.78
C ASN A 3 -12.48 0.54 -2.80
N ARG A 4 -11.64 -0.37 -3.32
CA ARG A 4 -11.91 -1.81 -3.39
C ARG A 4 -11.75 -2.55 -2.05
N TYR A 5 -11.52 -1.79 -0.97
CA TYR A 5 -11.33 -2.32 0.37
C TYR A 5 -12.64 -2.29 1.13
N LYS A 6 -13.12 -3.47 1.54
CA LYS A 6 -14.25 -3.59 2.45
C LYS A 6 -13.71 -3.46 3.88
N THR A 7 -14.11 -2.41 4.58
CA THR A 7 -13.85 -2.26 6.02
C THR A 7 -14.67 -3.29 6.77
N ILE A 8 -14.06 -3.95 7.75
CA ILE A 8 -14.73 -4.97 8.56
C ILE A 8 -14.76 -4.46 9.99
N SER A 9 -15.96 -4.32 10.54
CA SER A 9 -16.11 -3.90 11.93
C SER A 9 -15.49 -4.94 12.86
N PRO A 10 -14.67 -4.52 13.82
CA PRO A 10 -14.19 -5.38 14.89
C PRO A 10 -15.32 -5.76 15.84
N GLU A 11 -15.07 -6.77 16.67
CA GLU A 11 -15.90 -7.01 17.85
C GLU A 11 -15.90 -5.77 18.76
N PRO A 12 -17.05 -5.42 19.38
CA PRO A 12 -17.12 -4.27 20.26
C PRO A 12 -16.28 -4.49 21.53
N PRO A 13 -15.79 -3.41 22.16
CA PRO A 13 -15.15 -3.49 23.47
C PRO A 13 -16.06 -4.19 24.49
N PRO A 14 -15.50 -4.85 25.53
CA PRO A 14 -16.29 -5.52 26.56
C PRO A 14 -17.29 -4.57 27.22
N ASP A 15 -18.55 -5.01 27.38
CA ASP A 15 -19.63 -4.23 28.00
C ASP A 15 -19.26 -3.72 29.41
N SER A 16 -18.45 -4.47 30.15
CA SER A 16 -17.95 -4.06 31.47
C SER A 16 -17.10 -2.79 31.38
N TYR A 17 -16.24 -2.70 30.36
CA TYR A 17 -15.42 -1.52 30.13
C TYR A 17 -16.26 -0.34 29.67
N VAL A 18 -17.16 -0.57 28.71
CA VAL A 18 -18.10 0.46 28.22
C VAL A 18 -18.92 1.04 29.38
N LYS A 19 -19.47 0.18 30.24
CA LYS A 19 -20.20 0.61 31.45
C LYS A 19 -19.29 1.33 32.44
N SER A 20 -18.03 0.94 32.61
CA SER A 20 -17.13 1.64 33.53
C SER A 20 -16.68 3.03 33.05
N VAL A 21 -16.63 3.24 31.74
CA VAL A 21 -16.33 4.56 31.15
C VAL A 21 -17.59 5.44 31.14
N LEU A 22 -18.77 4.86 30.91
CA LEU A 22 -20.04 5.60 30.79
C LEU A 22 -20.80 5.82 32.11
N ASN A 23 -20.74 4.89 33.07
CA ASN A 23 -21.43 5.01 34.36
C ASN A 23 -20.48 5.50 35.45
N ASP A 24 -20.74 6.72 35.89
CA ASP A 24 -19.99 7.41 36.94
C ASP A 24 -20.43 6.95 38.34
N SER A 25 -20.10 5.71 38.76
CA SER A 25 -20.22 5.31 40.17
C SER A 25 -19.62 3.92 40.46
N HIS A 26 -18.58 3.89 41.30
CA HIS A 26 -18.03 2.70 42.01
C HIS A 26 -17.09 1.73 41.30
N GLY A 27 -16.77 1.89 40.01
CA GLY A 27 -15.67 1.16 39.38
C GLY A 27 -14.30 1.71 39.77
N SER A 28 -13.96 1.76 41.06
CA SER A 28 -12.61 2.13 41.49
C SER A 28 -11.65 1.09 40.91
N ALA A 29 -10.79 1.49 39.99
CA ALA A 29 -9.53 0.79 39.82
C ALA A 29 -8.92 0.60 41.24
N SER A 30 -8.37 -0.59 41.48
CA SER A 30 -7.59 -0.94 42.67
C SER A 30 -6.62 0.19 43.03
N ASN A 31 -6.34 0.40 44.34
CA ASN A 31 -5.41 1.42 44.86
C ASN A 31 -4.28 1.76 43.87
N ARG A 32 -4.46 2.82 43.09
CA ARG A 32 -3.42 3.34 42.21
C ARG A 32 -2.43 4.09 43.08
N TYR A 33 -1.17 3.69 43.01
CA TYR A 33 -0.09 4.40 43.68
C TYR A 33 0.38 5.53 42.76
N PHE A 34 0.55 6.71 43.33
CA PHE A 34 1.12 7.87 42.67
C PHE A 34 2.38 8.22 43.43
N ASP A 35 3.51 8.36 42.72
CA ASP A 35 4.76 8.75 43.36
C ASP A 35 4.66 10.14 44.00
N ASP A 36 5.37 10.32 45.11
CA ASP A 36 5.47 11.62 45.75
C ASP A 36 6.25 12.61 44.87
N ILE A 37 5.71 13.82 44.75
CA ILE A 37 6.38 14.96 44.13
C ILE A 37 7.28 15.61 45.18
N LEU A 38 8.55 15.22 45.20
CA LEU A 38 9.56 15.81 46.08
C LEU A 38 10.19 17.03 45.41
N PRO A 39 10.13 18.24 45.99
CA PRO A 39 10.81 19.41 45.44
C PRO A 39 12.32 19.17 45.30
N MET A 40 12.90 19.56 44.17
CA MET A 40 14.35 19.64 43.99
C MET A 40 15.03 20.50 45.06
N GLY A 41 16.23 20.07 45.46
CA GLY A 41 17.09 20.83 46.36
C GLY A 41 17.77 22.00 45.67
N GLU A 42 18.26 22.98 46.45
CA GLU A 42 18.97 24.15 45.90
C GLU A 42 20.17 23.77 45.04
N CYS A 43 20.92 22.74 45.43
CA CYS A 43 22.07 22.25 44.65
C CYS A 43 21.65 21.77 43.25
N GLU A 44 20.55 21.02 43.14
CA GLU A 44 20.05 20.47 41.88
C GLU A 44 19.56 21.58 40.95
N VAL A 45 18.84 22.56 41.50
CA VAL A 45 18.42 23.75 40.76
C VAL A 45 19.63 24.55 40.28
N ARG A 46 20.68 24.68 41.11
CA ARG A 46 21.91 25.40 40.77
C ARG A 46 22.68 24.69 39.65
N ASP A 47 22.75 23.36 39.66
CA ASP A 47 23.43 22.57 38.63
C ASP A 47 22.66 22.63 37.29
N ALA A 48 21.34 22.49 37.33
CA ALA A 48 20.48 22.63 36.16
C ALA A 48 20.60 24.04 35.52
N LEU A 49 20.55 25.10 36.33
CA LEU A 49 20.73 26.47 35.84
C LEU A 49 22.15 26.69 35.31
N MET A 50 23.19 26.06 35.91
CA MET A 50 24.54 26.13 35.38
C MET A 50 24.65 25.49 33.99
N GLY A 51 23.93 24.39 33.75
CA GLY A 51 23.79 23.77 32.43
C GLY A 51 23.25 24.76 31.39
N GLU A 52 22.23 25.52 31.75
CA GLU A 52 21.63 26.52 30.88
C GLU A 52 22.53 27.75 30.69
N VAL A 53 23.19 28.25 31.74
CA VAL A 53 24.20 29.32 31.66
C VAL A 53 25.30 28.99 30.66
N LYS A 54 25.73 27.73 30.58
CA LYS A 54 26.75 27.29 29.60
C LYS A 54 26.23 27.28 28.17
N ARG A 55 24.92 27.11 27.96
CA ARG A 55 24.28 27.14 26.63
C ARG A 55 24.10 28.57 26.12
N HIS A 56 23.99 29.56 27.01
CA HIS A 56 23.83 30.96 26.65
C HIS A 56 25.16 31.71 26.57
N ARG A 57 25.54 32.14 25.36
CA ARG A 57 26.82 32.82 25.06
C ARG A 57 27.08 34.08 25.90
N TYR A 58 26.04 34.78 26.32
CA TYR A 58 26.15 36.07 27.02
C TYR A 58 26.05 35.95 28.55
N TRP A 59 25.83 34.75 29.08
CA TRP A 59 25.66 34.54 30.50
C TRP A 59 27.02 34.21 31.14
N LYS A 60 27.45 35.05 32.09
CA LYS A 60 28.74 34.87 32.76
C LYS A 60 28.62 33.88 33.90
N SER A 61 29.29 32.73 33.80
CA SER A 61 29.33 31.72 34.88
C SER A 61 29.89 32.27 36.19
N SER A 62 30.76 33.29 36.12
CA SER A 62 31.30 33.96 37.31
C SER A 62 30.27 34.78 38.08
N ALA A 63 29.25 35.32 37.40
CA ALA A 63 28.12 36.00 38.04
C ALA A 63 27.17 34.99 38.67
N PHE A 64 26.86 33.91 37.93
CA PHE A 64 26.01 32.84 38.43
C PHE A 64 26.55 32.16 39.71
N LYS A 65 27.86 31.86 39.78
CA LYS A 65 28.47 31.26 40.98
C LYS A 65 28.33 32.12 42.24
N LYS A 66 28.18 33.43 42.10
CA LYS A 66 28.00 34.39 43.21
C LYS A 66 26.54 34.65 43.55
N MET A 67 25.61 34.15 42.73
CA MET A 67 24.18 34.26 42.97
C MET A 67 23.79 33.43 44.20
N GLN A 68 22.99 34.02 45.08
CA GLN A 68 22.39 33.36 46.24
C GLN A 68 20.89 33.23 45.99
N PHE A 69 20.34 32.06 46.26
CA PHE A 69 18.90 31.83 46.20
C PHE A 69 18.29 32.23 47.55
N GLU A 70 17.48 33.28 47.59
CA GLU A 70 16.79 33.70 48.82
C GLU A 70 15.58 32.80 49.11
N ARG A 71 14.84 32.45 48.07
CA ARG A 71 13.66 31.58 48.14
C ARG A 71 13.51 30.79 46.85
N LEU A 72 13.28 29.49 46.98
CA LEU A 72 12.97 28.61 45.85
C LEU A 72 11.51 28.20 45.97
N GLU A 73 10.69 28.69 45.04
CA GLU A 73 9.31 28.26 44.88
C GLU A 73 9.26 27.23 43.75
N MET A 74 8.70 26.07 44.03
CA MET A 74 8.45 25.03 43.03
C MET A 74 7.03 25.17 42.53
N LEU A 75 6.89 25.46 41.24
CA LEU A 75 5.65 25.30 40.51
C LEU A 75 5.63 23.90 39.90
N SER A 76 4.50 23.20 40.03
CA SER A 76 4.30 21.88 39.43
C SER A 76 3.38 22.03 38.24
N CYS A 77 3.79 21.48 37.10
CA CYS A 77 2.91 21.28 35.95
C CYS A 77 2.81 19.80 35.67
N LEU A 78 1.59 19.28 35.73
CA LEU A 78 1.31 17.89 35.40
C LEU A 78 0.97 17.77 33.92
N HIS A 79 1.53 16.73 33.30
CA HIS A 79 1.29 16.35 31.92
C HIS A 79 0.65 14.97 31.89
N TYR A 80 -0.63 14.92 31.54
CA TYR A 80 -1.37 13.68 31.34
C TYR A 80 -1.35 13.29 29.87
N VAL A 81 -0.99 12.02 29.60
CA VAL A 81 -1.00 11.45 28.25
C VAL A 81 -1.82 10.18 28.26
N LEU A 82 -2.74 10.06 27.30
CA LEU A 82 -3.44 8.81 26.99
C LEU A 82 -3.10 8.40 25.55
N GLU A 83 -2.51 7.21 25.40
CA GLU A 83 -2.20 6.59 24.13
C GLU A 83 -3.07 5.33 23.95
N SER A 84 -3.82 5.27 22.84
CA SER A 84 -4.58 4.09 22.44
C SER A 84 -3.99 3.50 21.17
N PHE A 85 -3.45 2.29 21.30
CA PHE A 85 -2.97 1.50 20.20
C PHE A 85 -4.09 0.62 19.66
N THR A 86 -4.50 0.89 18.42
CA THR A 86 -5.69 0.31 17.81
C THR A 86 -5.36 -0.45 16.53
N GLU A 87 -6.21 -1.41 16.21
CA GLU A 87 -6.12 -2.24 15.03
C GLU A 87 -7.39 -2.13 14.18
N ALA A 88 -7.23 -1.76 12.92
CA ALA A 88 -8.31 -1.81 11.93
C ALA A 88 -7.96 -2.79 10.81
N ARG A 89 -8.96 -3.48 10.26
CA ARG A 89 -8.76 -4.46 9.18
C ARG A 89 -9.63 -4.13 7.98
N SER A 90 -9.07 -4.37 6.79
CA SER A 90 -9.80 -4.30 5.53
C SER A 90 -9.41 -5.43 4.61
N THR A 91 -10.37 -5.94 3.85
CA THR A 91 -10.12 -6.99 2.86
C THR A 91 -10.41 -6.52 1.44
N SER A 92 -9.68 -7.09 0.50
CA SER A 92 -9.90 -6.91 -0.94
C SER A 92 -9.57 -8.21 -1.68
N GLU A 93 -10.31 -8.51 -2.74
CA GLU A 93 -9.96 -9.61 -3.63
C GLU A 93 -8.78 -9.22 -4.54
N ALA A 94 -7.82 -10.13 -4.69
CA ALA A 94 -6.68 -9.98 -5.57
C ALA A 94 -6.56 -11.20 -6.49
N THR A 95 -6.04 -10.99 -7.70
CA THR A 95 -5.87 -12.03 -8.71
C THR A 95 -4.48 -11.93 -9.31
N GLU A 96 -3.79 -13.06 -9.43
CA GLU A 96 -2.45 -13.18 -10.01
C GLU A 96 -2.33 -14.38 -10.97
N ALA A 97 -1.31 -14.39 -11.81
CA ALA A 97 -1.03 -15.54 -12.68
C ALA A 97 -0.53 -16.72 -11.85
N VAL A 98 -0.97 -17.94 -12.20
CA VAL A 98 -0.51 -19.16 -11.51
C VAL A 98 0.97 -19.39 -11.83
N THR A 99 1.84 -19.39 -10.82
CA THR A 99 3.25 -19.74 -10.99
C THR A 99 3.45 -21.26 -10.86
N PRO A 100 4.25 -21.89 -11.73
CA PRO A 100 4.59 -23.31 -11.58
C PRO A 100 5.19 -23.59 -10.18
N GLY A 101 4.58 -24.49 -9.41
CA GLY A 101 5.02 -24.87 -8.06
C GLY A 101 4.21 -24.28 -6.89
N GLN A 102 3.34 -23.29 -7.12
CA GLN A 102 2.47 -22.70 -6.07
C GLN A 102 1.28 -23.57 -5.66
N LEU A 103 1.14 -24.78 -6.22
CA LEU A 103 0.00 -25.68 -6.01
C LEU A 103 0.11 -26.54 -4.73
N LEU A 104 1.12 -26.30 -3.89
CA LEU A 104 1.44 -27.17 -2.76
C LEU A 104 0.77 -26.81 -1.42
N ASP A 105 0.25 -25.59 -1.26
CA ASP A 105 -0.39 -25.15 0.00
C ASP A 105 -1.90 -25.02 -0.15
N GLN A 106 -2.59 -26.15 -0.37
CA GLN A 106 -4.01 -26.23 -0.02
C GLN A 106 -4.13 -26.40 1.49
N ALA A 107 -4.07 -25.28 2.21
CA ALA A 107 -4.41 -25.27 3.64
C ALA A 107 -5.83 -25.82 3.82
N THR A 108 -5.98 -26.85 4.64
CA THR A 108 -7.23 -27.59 4.88
C THR A 108 -8.27 -26.78 5.66
N THR A 109 -7.90 -25.61 6.17
CA THR A 109 -8.77 -24.71 6.94
C THR A 109 -8.88 -23.35 6.26
N SER A 110 -10.00 -23.10 5.59
CA SER A 110 -10.33 -21.77 5.06
C SER A 110 -10.82 -20.87 6.20
N ILE A 111 -10.02 -19.89 6.60
CA ILE A 111 -10.46 -18.88 7.58
C ILE A 111 -11.35 -17.87 6.86
N GLN A 112 -12.62 -17.79 7.27
CA GLN A 112 -13.60 -16.90 6.64
C GLN A 112 -13.64 -15.51 7.28
N ASN A 113 -13.55 -15.43 8.61
CA ASN A 113 -13.56 -14.15 9.32
C ASN A 113 -12.12 -13.61 9.44
N PRO A 114 -11.85 -12.41 8.91
CA PRO A 114 -10.51 -11.84 8.98
C PRO A 114 -10.01 -11.60 10.37
N TRP A 115 -10.87 -11.48 11.39
CA TRP A 115 -10.47 -11.28 12.80
C TRP A 115 -10.00 -12.55 13.51
N ASP A 116 -10.34 -13.74 12.99
CA ASP A 116 -9.93 -15.04 13.57
C ASP A 116 -8.44 -15.33 13.35
N TYR A 117 -7.78 -14.58 12.46
CA TYR A 117 -6.37 -14.69 12.18
C TYR A 117 -5.57 -13.69 13.02
N GLU A 118 -4.70 -14.16 13.91
CA GLU A 118 -3.88 -13.28 14.73
C GLU A 118 -2.77 -12.62 13.89
N VAL A 119 -2.67 -11.28 13.96
CA VAL A 119 -1.62 -10.51 13.29
C VAL A 119 -0.95 -9.66 14.35
N LEU A 120 0.30 -9.98 14.65
CA LEU A 120 1.06 -9.24 15.65
C LEU A 120 1.69 -7.96 15.07
N PRO A 121 1.70 -6.85 15.84
CA PRO A 121 2.44 -5.65 15.46
C PRO A 121 3.95 -5.88 15.55
N SER A 122 4.76 -5.05 14.88
CA SER A 122 6.23 -5.17 14.98
C SER A 122 6.76 -4.48 16.24
N SER A 123 6.12 -3.39 16.63
CA SER A 123 6.37 -2.62 17.84
C SER A 123 5.05 -2.07 18.36
N MET A 124 4.91 -1.95 19.69
CA MET A 124 3.75 -1.33 20.31
C MET A 124 3.82 0.19 20.16
N PHE A 125 2.67 0.86 20.12
CA PHE A 125 2.53 2.31 20.02
C PHE A 125 3.19 2.96 18.80
N THR A 126 3.46 2.20 17.74
CA THR A 126 4.02 2.70 16.48
C THR A 126 3.06 2.45 15.32
N ASP A 127 2.77 3.50 14.55
CA ASP A 127 1.92 3.41 13.37
C ASP A 127 2.55 2.50 12.31
N GLN A 128 1.79 1.49 11.87
CA GLN A 128 2.28 0.55 10.86
C GLN A 128 1.14 -0.10 10.07
N VAL A 129 1.45 -0.53 8.85
CA VAL A 129 0.50 -1.19 7.96
C VAL A 129 1.08 -2.52 7.52
N ARG A 130 0.35 -3.61 7.76
CA ARG A 130 0.72 -4.95 7.30
C ARG A 130 -0.24 -5.43 6.22
N VAL A 131 0.32 -6.07 5.21
CA VAL A 131 -0.41 -6.61 4.07
C VAL A 131 -0.04 -8.07 3.92
N LEU A 132 -1.04 -8.94 3.95
CA LEU A 132 -0.85 -10.39 3.85
C LEU A 132 -1.98 -11.05 3.08
N GLU A 133 -1.73 -12.27 2.61
CA GLU A 133 -2.77 -13.14 2.06
C GLU A 133 -3.48 -13.88 3.19
N MET A 134 -4.81 -13.89 3.16
CA MET A 134 -5.60 -14.68 4.11
C MET A 134 -5.31 -16.17 3.93
N PRO A 135 -4.92 -16.91 4.99
CA PRO A 135 -4.68 -18.35 4.91
C PRO A 135 -5.90 -19.12 4.39
N GLY A 136 -5.67 -20.04 3.44
CA GLY A 136 -6.73 -20.86 2.87
C GLY A 136 -7.73 -20.11 1.98
N SER A 137 -7.47 -18.84 1.63
CA SER A 137 -8.35 -18.05 0.75
C SER A 137 -8.05 -18.20 -0.75
N SER A 138 -6.97 -18.89 -1.11
CA SER A 138 -6.54 -19.01 -2.50
C SER A 138 -7.35 -20.04 -3.28
N THR A 139 -7.83 -19.64 -4.44
CA THR A 139 -8.57 -20.48 -5.38
C THR A 139 -8.02 -20.32 -6.79
N ILE A 140 -8.00 -21.40 -7.56
CA ILE A 140 -7.61 -21.36 -8.98
C ILE A 140 -8.89 -21.19 -9.80
N ASN A 141 -8.94 -20.12 -10.58
CA ASN A 141 -10.08 -19.76 -11.41
C ASN A 141 -9.67 -19.71 -12.89
N PRO A 142 -10.59 -19.98 -13.82
CA PRO A 142 -10.33 -19.80 -15.24
C PRO A 142 -10.03 -18.32 -15.53
N CYS A 143 -9.03 -18.05 -16.38
CA CYS A 143 -8.69 -16.69 -16.75
C CYS A 143 -9.79 -16.08 -17.63
N SER A 144 -10.54 -15.12 -17.11
CA SER A 144 -11.59 -14.41 -17.84
C SER A 144 -11.05 -13.56 -19.00
N ALA A 145 -9.83 -13.04 -18.90
CA ALA A 145 -9.23 -12.21 -19.94
C ALA A 145 -8.92 -12.97 -21.24
N CYS A 146 -8.70 -14.28 -21.17
CA CYS A 146 -8.44 -15.14 -22.33
C CYS A 146 -9.41 -16.32 -22.44
N ASN A 147 -10.50 -16.32 -21.67
CA ASN A 147 -11.45 -17.43 -21.59
C ASN A 147 -10.77 -18.79 -21.47
N SER A 148 -9.81 -18.92 -20.56
CA SER A 148 -9.00 -20.12 -20.33
C SER A 148 -8.10 -20.60 -21.49
N GLU A 149 -7.97 -19.85 -22.59
CA GLU A 149 -7.12 -20.23 -23.72
C GLU A 149 -5.61 -20.04 -23.43
N GLY A 150 -5.27 -19.18 -22.46
CA GLY A 150 -3.88 -18.83 -22.15
C GLY A 150 -3.24 -17.90 -23.18
N THR A 151 -3.89 -17.63 -24.30
CA THR A 151 -3.39 -16.76 -25.37
C THR A 151 -4.46 -15.82 -25.87
N TYR A 152 -4.06 -14.68 -26.45
CA TYR A 152 -4.94 -13.82 -27.24
C TYR A 152 -4.42 -13.72 -28.67
N HIS A 153 -5.32 -13.48 -29.62
CA HIS A 153 -4.93 -13.23 -31.00
C HIS A 153 -4.09 -11.95 -31.08
N CYS A 154 -3.02 -11.96 -31.86
CA CYS A 154 -2.22 -10.76 -32.04
C CYS A 154 -3.07 -9.68 -32.72
N PHE A 155 -3.23 -8.52 -32.07
CA PHE A 155 -4.03 -7.41 -32.60
C PHE A 155 -3.52 -6.86 -33.94
N HIS A 156 -2.19 -6.90 -34.17
CA HIS A 156 -1.58 -6.36 -35.39
C HIS A 156 -1.89 -7.20 -36.63
N CYS A 157 -1.78 -8.53 -36.53
CA CYS A 157 -2.10 -9.45 -37.63
C CYS A 157 -3.48 -10.10 -37.50
N ARG A 158 -4.27 -9.72 -36.49
CA ARG A 158 -5.62 -10.28 -36.19
C ARG A 158 -5.65 -11.81 -36.13
N GLY A 159 -4.62 -12.43 -35.56
CA GLY A 159 -4.53 -13.89 -35.48
C GLY A 159 -3.86 -14.58 -36.67
N LEU A 160 -3.48 -13.85 -37.72
CA LEU A 160 -2.98 -14.45 -38.96
C LEU A 160 -1.51 -14.89 -38.89
N GLY A 161 -0.72 -14.33 -37.98
CA GLY A 161 0.71 -14.61 -37.87
C GLY A 161 1.57 -13.94 -38.95
N THR A 162 0.96 -13.36 -39.97
CA THR A 162 1.62 -12.75 -41.11
C THR A 162 1.05 -11.38 -41.40
N ASP A 163 1.91 -10.48 -41.89
CA ASP A 163 1.56 -9.13 -42.34
C ASP A 163 1.78 -9.02 -43.85
N LYS A 164 1.01 -8.15 -44.50
CA LYS A 164 1.24 -7.81 -45.91
C LYS A 164 2.67 -7.29 -46.10
N CYS A 165 3.34 -7.75 -47.15
CA CYS A 165 4.66 -7.22 -47.46
C CYS A 165 4.53 -5.74 -47.88
N ASN A 166 5.12 -4.83 -47.11
CA ASN A 166 5.06 -3.40 -47.39
C ASN A 166 5.79 -3.03 -48.70
N PHE A 167 6.83 -3.79 -49.07
CA PHE A 167 7.64 -3.51 -50.26
C PHE A 167 6.87 -3.76 -51.57
N CYS A 168 6.22 -4.92 -51.68
CA CYS A 168 5.47 -5.28 -52.89
C CYS A 168 3.95 -5.10 -52.73
N ARG A 169 3.49 -4.61 -51.57
CA ARG A 169 2.06 -4.44 -51.25
C ARG A 169 1.25 -5.70 -51.55
N GLY A 170 1.71 -6.87 -51.13
CA GLY A 170 0.95 -8.12 -51.27
C GLY A 170 1.12 -8.88 -52.59
N THR A 171 1.71 -8.25 -53.61
CA THR A 171 1.86 -8.83 -54.96
C THR A 171 2.88 -9.97 -55.05
N GLY A 172 3.90 -9.93 -54.19
CA GLY A 172 5.04 -10.84 -54.27
C GLY A 172 6.03 -10.49 -55.38
N MET A 173 5.82 -9.43 -56.15
CA MET A 173 6.66 -9.07 -57.30
C MET A 173 7.52 -7.83 -57.04
N LYS A 174 8.65 -7.68 -57.75
CA LYS A 174 9.44 -6.44 -57.70
C LYS A 174 8.70 -5.30 -58.41
N SER A 175 8.94 -4.06 -57.95
CA SER A 175 8.37 -2.87 -58.57
C SER A 175 8.79 -2.77 -60.05
N GLY A 176 7.83 -2.50 -60.93
CA GLY A 176 8.07 -2.37 -62.38
C GLY A 176 7.93 -3.66 -63.18
N VAL A 177 7.68 -4.82 -62.55
CA VAL A 177 7.30 -6.03 -63.30
C VAL A 177 5.79 -6.12 -63.42
N ALA A 178 5.33 -6.39 -64.64
CA ALA A 178 3.93 -6.64 -64.92
C ALA A 178 3.45 -7.85 -64.12
N HIS A 179 2.36 -7.68 -63.36
CA HIS A 179 1.79 -8.76 -62.58
C HIS A 179 1.11 -9.77 -63.53
N PRO A 180 1.43 -11.08 -63.49
CA PRO A 180 0.76 -12.08 -64.34
C PRO A 180 -0.75 -12.10 -64.13
N ALA A 181 -1.16 -11.81 -62.88
CA ALA A 181 -2.57 -11.72 -62.52
C ALA A 181 -3.30 -10.48 -63.10
N VAL A 182 -2.59 -9.55 -63.74
CA VAL A 182 -3.19 -8.37 -64.40
C VAL A 182 -3.34 -8.58 -65.91
N TYR A 183 -2.63 -9.53 -66.53
CA TYR A 183 -2.65 -9.67 -68.00
C TYR A 183 -3.05 -11.04 -68.56
N THR A 184 -3.09 -12.14 -67.81
CA THR A 184 -3.41 -13.44 -68.44
C THR A 184 -4.12 -14.43 -67.52
N HIS A 185 -5.34 -14.16 -67.03
CA HIS A 185 -6.37 -15.21 -66.91
C HIS A 185 -7.73 -14.64 -66.44
N PRO A 186 -8.85 -15.01 -67.08
CA PRO A 186 -10.21 -14.85 -66.53
C PRO A 186 -10.44 -15.59 -65.19
N MET A 187 -9.44 -16.35 -64.71
CA MET A 187 -9.54 -17.27 -63.58
C MET A 187 -9.24 -16.65 -62.21
N VAL A 188 -8.79 -15.39 -62.13
CA VAL A 188 -8.72 -14.69 -60.84
C VAL A 188 -10.13 -14.51 -60.24
N ALA A 189 -11.16 -14.49 -61.10
CA ALA A 189 -12.57 -14.47 -60.69
C ALA A 189 -13.14 -15.84 -60.27
N THR A 190 -12.39 -16.94 -60.43
CA THR A 190 -12.91 -18.31 -60.25
C THR A 190 -12.36 -19.05 -59.05
N PHE A 191 -11.66 -18.40 -58.11
CA PHE A 191 -11.23 -19.09 -56.89
C PHE A 191 -12.38 -19.14 -55.87
N PRO A 192 -13.08 -20.29 -55.72
CA PRO A 192 -14.11 -20.43 -54.70
C PRO A 192 -13.36 -20.70 -53.38
N HIS A 193 -13.74 -20.01 -52.29
CA HIS A 193 -13.13 -20.10 -50.96
C HIS A 193 -11.96 -19.14 -50.64
N ALA A 194 -11.87 -17.97 -51.29
CA ALA A 194 -11.32 -16.85 -50.55
C ALA A 194 -12.30 -16.57 -49.40
N ASP A 195 -11.94 -16.93 -48.17
CA ASP A 195 -12.71 -16.70 -46.96
C ASP A 195 -12.82 -15.18 -46.71
N MET A 196 -13.71 -14.55 -47.47
CA MET A 196 -13.87 -13.10 -47.57
C MET A 196 -14.49 -12.52 -46.29
N ALA A 197 -14.98 -13.39 -45.39
CA ALA A 197 -15.54 -13.04 -44.09
C ALA A 197 -14.49 -12.53 -43.08
N ARG A 198 -13.19 -12.65 -43.36
CA ARG A 198 -12.11 -12.12 -42.50
C ARG A 198 -11.31 -10.94 -43.08
N GLY A 199 -11.70 -10.40 -44.23
CA GLY A 199 -11.03 -9.26 -44.87
C GLY A 199 -11.82 -7.95 -44.79
N TYR A 200 -11.20 -6.85 -44.34
CA TYR A 200 -11.77 -5.50 -44.48
C TYR A 200 -11.39 -4.87 -45.82
N ALA A 201 -12.27 -3.99 -46.32
CA ALA A 201 -12.30 -3.36 -47.64
C ALA A 201 -11.05 -2.54 -48.06
N SER A 202 -10.05 -2.36 -47.19
CA SER A 202 -8.80 -1.64 -47.51
C SER A 202 -7.60 -2.54 -47.80
N SER A 203 -7.73 -3.87 -47.68
CA SER A 203 -6.66 -4.83 -47.97
C SER A 203 -7.00 -5.72 -49.17
N SER A 204 -6.68 -5.25 -50.37
CA SER A 204 -6.97 -5.91 -51.66
C SER A 204 -6.16 -7.20 -51.94
N THR A 205 -5.83 -8.01 -50.92
CA THR A 205 -5.12 -9.29 -51.15
C THR A 205 -5.61 -10.34 -50.15
N ALA A 206 -6.49 -11.24 -50.60
CA ALA A 206 -6.83 -12.45 -49.85
C ALA A 206 -5.57 -13.31 -49.64
N MET A 207 -5.51 -14.12 -48.59
CA MET A 207 -4.34 -14.96 -48.30
C MET A 207 -4.70 -16.44 -48.38
N VAL A 208 -3.78 -17.26 -48.85
CA VAL A 208 -3.94 -18.72 -48.94
C VAL A 208 -2.94 -19.39 -48.00
N ARG A 209 -3.45 -20.36 -47.24
CA ARG A 209 -2.65 -21.19 -46.33
C ARG A 209 -2.53 -22.59 -46.91
N HIS A 210 -1.32 -23.12 -46.93
CA HIS A 210 -1.04 -24.50 -47.32
C HIS A 210 -0.14 -25.13 -46.28
N GLY A 211 -0.70 -26.07 -45.49
CA GLY A 211 -0.03 -26.60 -44.31
C GLY A 211 0.16 -25.56 -43.19
N SER A 212 0.89 -25.94 -42.14
CA SER A 212 1.07 -25.13 -40.93
C SER A 212 1.99 -23.91 -41.11
N ASN A 213 2.91 -23.91 -42.09
CA ASN A 213 3.99 -22.93 -42.18
C ASN A 213 4.10 -22.17 -43.52
N GLN A 214 3.28 -22.47 -44.53
CA GLN A 214 3.36 -21.76 -45.82
C GLN A 214 2.12 -20.92 -46.07
N VAL A 215 2.30 -19.60 -45.92
CA VAL A 215 1.29 -18.58 -46.18
C VAL A 215 1.79 -17.69 -47.31
N TYR A 216 0.94 -17.46 -48.30
CA TYR A 216 1.21 -16.56 -49.41
C TYR A 216 -0.05 -15.79 -49.79
N GLY A 217 0.13 -14.59 -50.35
CA GLY A 217 -0.97 -13.80 -50.89
C GLY A 217 -1.62 -14.51 -52.08
N LEU A 218 -2.95 -14.43 -52.20
CA LEU A 218 -3.70 -14.93 -53.34
C LEU A 218 -3.20 -14.22 -54.60
N GLY A 219 -2.94 -15.02 -55.65
CA GLY A 219 -2.42 -14.51 -56.92
C GLY A 219 -0.93 -14.15 -56.93
N THR A 220 -0.19 -14.42 -55.86
CA THR A 220 1.27 -14.26 -55.85
C THR A 220 1.96 -15.38 -56.65
N PRO A 221 3.19 -15.18 -57.15
CA PRO A 221 3.95 -16.23 -57.83
C PRO A 221 4.09 -17.51 -56.99
N MET A 222 4.28 -17.37 -55.67
CA MET A 222 4.36 -18.53 -54.76
C MET A 222 3.02 -19.25 -54.59
N HIS A 223 1.90 -18.53 -54.63
CA HIS A 223 0.56 -19.15 -54.65
C HIS A 223 0.31 -19.93 -55.94
N PHE A 224 0.77 -19.42 -57.09
CA PHE A 224 0.65 -20.15 -58.36
C PHE A 224 1.56 -21.40 -58.39
N MET A 225 2.81 -21.24 -57.93
CA MET A 225 3.78 -22.33 -57.81
C MET A 225 3.28 -23.44 -56.88
N SER A 226 2.64 -23.11 -55.76
CA SER A 226 2.14 -24.13 -54.84
C SER A 226 0.96 -24.93 -55.39
N LYS A 227 0.17 -24.35 -56.30
CA LYS A 227 -0.96 -25.02 -56.95
C LYS A 227 -0.56 -25.84 -58.18
N THR A 228 0.42 -25.37 -58.96
CA THR A 228 0.77 -25.95 -60.26
C THR A 228 2.08 -26.73 -60.26
N GLY A 229 2.91 -26.59 -59.22
CA GLY A 229 4.22 -27.22 -59.12
C GLY A 229 5.30 -26.61 -60.04
N VAL A 230 4.94 -25.61 -60.85
CA VAL A 230 5.82 -24.96 -61.82
C VAL A 230 5.80 -23.44 -61.66
N PRO A 231 6.93 -22.74 -61.88
CA PRO A 231 6.95 -21.28 -61.87
C PRO A 231 6.10 -20.72 -63.03
N PRO A 232 5.44 -19.55 -62.85
CA PRO A 232 4.75 -18.88 -63.94
C PRO A 232 5.66 -18.68 -65.16
N PRO A 233 5.19 -18.96 -66.39
CA PRO A 233 6.00 -18.79 -67.60
C PRO A 233 6.55 -17.37 -67.73
N GLY A 234 7.85 -17.24 -67.98
CA GLY A 234 8.50 -15.93 -68.19
C GLY A 234 8.82 -15.13 -66.92
N ILE A 235 8.66 -15.70 -65.72
CA ILE A 235 9.09 -15.09 -64.45
C ILE A 235 10.28 -15.84 -63.87
N GLY A 236 11.39 -15.12 -63.69
CA GLY A 236 12.55 -15.62 -62.98
C GLY A 236 12.53 -15.29 -61.49
N THR A 237 13.43 -15.90 -60.72
CA THR A 237 13.63 -15.56 -59.29
C THR A 237 14.02 -14.09 -59.10
N HIS A 238 14.63 -13.48 -60.10
CA HIS A 238 15.01 -12.06 -60.15
C HIS A 238 13.82 -11.11 -60.34
N ASP A 239 12.62 -11.60 -60.65
CA ASP A 239 11.38 -10.81 -60.77
C ASP A 239 10.53 -10.83 -59.50
N LEU A 240 10.88 -11.71 -58.58
CA LEU A 240 10.23 -11.81 -57.28
C LEU A 240 10.64 -10.64 -56.39
N CYS A 241 9.72 -10.21 -55.55
CA CYS A 241 10.03 -9.25 -54.48
C CYS A 241 11.10 -9.86 -53.58
N TYR A 242 12.30 -9.27 -53.55
CA TYR A 242 13.41 -9.78 -52.76
C TYR A 242 13.10 -9.84 -51.25
N MET A 243 12.24 -8.93 -50.74
CA MET A 243 11.87 -8.86 -49.32
C MET A 243 10.95 -10.00 -48.86
N CYS A 244 10.15 -10.59 -49.75
CA CYS A 244 9.23 -11.67 -49.40
C CYS A 244 9.40 -12.93 -50.26
N GLN A 245 10.38 -12.92 -51.17
CA GLN A 245 10.71 -14.00 -52.09
C GLN A 245 9.49 -14.54 -52.83
N GLY A 246 8.64 -13.65 -53.35
CA GLY A 246 7.45 -14.08 -54.09
C GLY A 246 6.21 -14.38 -53.24
N ARG A 247 6.28 -14.39 -51.91
CA ARG A 247 5.14 -14.75 -51.04
C ARG A 247 4.08 -13.65 -50.90
N GLY A 248 4.44 -12.39 -51.11
CA GLY A 248 3.56 -11.23 -50.91
C GLY A 248 3.28 -10.89 -49.44
N VAL A 249 3.66 -11.77 -48.50
CA VAL A 249 3.46 -11.61 -47.05
C VAL A 249 4.78 -11.84 -46.32
N LYS A 250 4.89 -11.26 -45.12
CA LYS A 250 6.01 -11.45 -44.18
C LYS A 250 5.46 -11.96 -42.85
N GLU A 251 6.32 -12.57 -42.04
CA GLU A 251 5.94 -12.88 -40.66
C GLU A 251 5.60 -11.60 -39.92
N CYS A 252 4.56 -11.67 -39.09
CA CYS A 252 4.18 -10.52 -38.29
C CYS A 252 5.30 -10.23 -37.29
N HIS A 253 5.81 -9.00 -37.33
CA HIS A 253 6.92 -8.59 -36.48
C HIS A 253 6.59 -8.72 -34.99
N TYR A 254 5.34 -8.41 -34.63
CA TYR A 254 4.88 -8.42 -33.25
C TYR A 254 4.74 -9.84 -32.71
N CYS A 255 4.09 -10.76 -33.43
CA CYS A 255 3.90 -12.15 -32.97
C CYS A 255 4.92 -13.17 -33.47
N LYS A 256 5.93 -12.74 -34.25
CA LYS A 256 6.99 -13.62 -34.78
C LYS A 256 6.41 -14.86 -35.48
N GLY A 257 5.40 -14.67 -36.33
CA GLY A 257 4.76 -15.77 -37.05
C GLY A 257 3.65 -16.51 -36.29
N GLY A 258 3.62 -16.46 -34.95
CA GLY A 258 2.73 -17.33 -34.15
C GLY A 258 1.23 -17.00 -34.20
N GLY A 259 0.85 -15.81 -34.65
CA GLY A 259 -0.55 -15.35 -34.74
C GLY A 259 -1.22 -15.08 -33.38
N LYS A 260 -0.77 -15.74 -32.32
CA LYS A 260 -1.23 -15.57 -30.94
C LYS A 260 -0.10 -15.06 -30.06
N LYS A 261 -0.48 -14.49 -28.92
CA LYS A 261 0.43 -14.00 -27.88
C LYS A 261 0.00 -14.57 -26.53
N PRO A 262 0.95 -14.85 -25.63
CA PRO A 262 0.60 -15.31 -24.29
C PRO A 262 -0.22 -14.24 -23.59
N CYS A 263 -1.29 -14.67 -22.93
CA CYS A 263 -2.12 -13.80 -22.12
C CYS A 263 -1.29 -13.22 -20.98
N THR A 264 -1.31 -11.89 -20.85
CA THR A 264 -0.55 -11.17 -19.82
C THR A 264 -1.17 -11.32 -18.43
N ALA A 265 -2.48 -11.58 -18.34
CA ALA A 265 -3.18 -11.76 -17.08
C ALA A 265 -2.89 -13.12 -16.41
N CYS A 266 -2.71 -14.18 -17.19
CA CYS A 266 -2.40 -15.53 -16.69
C CYS A 266 -1.02 -16.05 -17.10
N CYS A 267 -0.19 -15.20 -17.71
CA CYS A 267 1.15 -15.54 -18.20
C CYS A 267 1.19 -16.79 -19.09
N GLY A 268 0.17 -17.03 -19.91
CA GLY A 268 0.12 -18.19 -20.81
C GLY A 268 -0.58 -19.44 -20.26
N THR A 269 -0.90 -19.49 -18.96
CA THR A 269 -1.40 -20.72 -18.32
C THR A 269 -2.88 -21.01 -18.56
N GLY A 270 -3.67 -19.99 -18.93
CA GLY A 270 -5.14 -20.10 -19.00
C GLY A 270 -5.84 -20.01 -17.65
N SER A 271 -5.11 -19.98 -16.54
CA SER A 271 -5.66 -19.97 -15.19
C SER A 271 -5.07 -18.83 -14.37
N VAL A 272 -5.85 -18.31 -13.44
CA VAL A 272 -5.43 -17.28 -12.48
C VAL A 272 -5.73 -17.73 -11.07
N ARG A 273 -4.91 -17.29 -10.12
CA ARG A 273 -5.10 -17.54 -8.69
C ARG A 273 -5.79 -16.31 -8.10
N SER A 274 -6.98 -16.48 -7.54
CA SER A 274 -7.65 -15.44 -6.75
C SER A 274 -7.48 -15.72 -5.27
N PHE A 275 -7.23 -14.69 -4.48
CA PHE A 275 -7.07 -14.80 -3.03
C PHE A 275 -7.58 -13.54 -2.33
N THR A 276 -7.87 -13.66 -1.03
CA THR A 276 -8.28 -12.50 -0.21
C THR A 276 -7.05 -11.85 0.39
N LYS A 277 -6.83 -10.58 0.05
CA LYS A 277 -5.77 -9.75 0.60
C LYS A 277 -6.28 -9.07 1.87
N LEU A 278 -5.64 -9.35 3.00
CA LEU A 278 -5.90 -8.69 4.28
C LEU A 278 -4.89 -7.55 4.47
N LYS A 279 -5.41 -6.36 4.75
CA LYS A 279 -4.63 -5.19 5.14
C LYS A 279 -5.01 -4.78 6.56
N VAL A 280 -4.03 -4.87 7.45
CA VAL A 280 -4.15 -4.55 8.87
C VAL A 280 -3.45 -3.21 9.12
N TYR A 281 -4.15 -2.29 9.74
CA TYR A 281 -3.66 -0.98 10.14
C TYR A 281 -3.52 -0.98 11.64
N PHE A 282 -2.30 -0.74 12.13
CA PHE A 282 -2.06 -0.43 13.52
C PHE A 282 -1.81 1.06 13.63
N LYS A 283 -2.55 1.72 14.53
CA LYS A 283 -2.47 3.17 14.70
C LYS A 283 -2.49 3.52 16.18
N THR A 284 -1.63 4.45 16.56
CA THR A 284 -1.60 5.08 17.88
C THR A 284 -2.37 6.39 17.84
N GLU A 285 -3.40 6.49 18.67
CA GLU A 285 -4.08 7.74 18.97
C GLU A 285 -3.54 8.28 20.28
N ARG A 286 -3.03 9.50 20.29
CA ARG A 286 -2.38 10.13 21.45
C ARG A 286 -3.08 11.44 21.78
N SER A 287 -3.55 11.54 23.02
CA SER A 287 -4.19 12.73 23.58
C SER A 287 -3.38 13.22 24.78
N GLU A 288 -3.08 14.52 24.82
CA GLU A 288 -2.22 15.14 25.81
C GLU A 288 -2.92 16.31 26.51
N PHE A 289 -2.63 16.50 27.78
CA PHE A 289 -3.16 17.61 28.58
C PHE A 289 -2.11 18.10 29.59
N PHE A 290 -1.94 19.41 29.68
CA PHE A 290 -1.14 20.07 30.71
C PHE A 290 -2.06 20.81 31.68
N THR A 291 -1.82 20.69 32.99
CA THR A 291 -2.53 21.48 34.00
C THR A 291 -2.19 22.96 33.89
N GLU A 292 -3.09 23.83 34.36
CA GLU A 292 -2.87 25.28 34.30
C GLU A 292 -1.57 25.68 35.01
N CYS A 293 -0.70 26.40 34.29
CA CYS A 293 0.60 26.86 34.78
C CYS A 293 0.98 28.17 34.08
N GLU A 294 1.83 28.97 34.73
CA GLU A 294 2.35 30.23 34.16
C GLU A 294 3.30 30.02 32.97
N VAL A 295 3.73 28.77 32.70
CA VAL A 295 4.64 28.42 31.62
C VAL A 295 3.87 28.03 30.35
N PRO A 296 4.24 28.58 29.18
CA PRO A 296 3.64 28.19 27.90
C PRO A 296 3.82 26.69 27.56
N GLU A 297 2.76 26.04 27.07
CA GLU A 297 2.73 24.61 26.70
C GLU A 297 3.87 24.17 25.78
N LYS A 298 4.28 25.00 24.82
CA LYS A 298 5.38 24.68 23.88
C LYS A 298 6.70 24.40 24.59
N LEU A 299 6.93 25.03 25.73
CA LEU A 299 8.13 24.79 26.53
C LEU A 299 7.96 23.51 27.38
N LEU A 300 6.73 23.17 27.75
CA LEU A 300 6.40 21.97 28.53
C LEU A 300 6.49 20.69 27.69
N THR A 301 6.14 20.73 26.40
CA THR A 301 6.25 19.55 25.51
C THR A 301 7.67 19.00 25.40
N HIS A 302 8.68 19.87 25.51
CA HIS A 302 10.10 19.49 25.42
C HIS A 302 10.78 19.36 26.79
N ALA A 303 10.05 19.65 27.87
CA ALA A 303 10.55 19.55 29.23
C ALA A 303 10.56 18.07 29.65
N PRO A 304 11.70 17.50 30.09
CA PRO A 304 11.67 16.19 30.74
C PRO A 304 10.82 16.29 32.01
N GLY A 305 9.87 15.37 32.18
CA GLY A 305 9.08 15.23 33.40
C GLY A 305 9.49 13.98 34.18
N LYS A 306 9.25 13.97 35.48
CA LYS A 306 9.30 12.74 36.27
C LYS A 306 7.96 12.02 36.10
N GLU A 307 7.99 10.76 35.65
CA GLU A 307 6.79 9.92 35.63
C GLU A 307 6.33 9.65 37.06
N ILE A 308 5.10 10.06 37.38
CA ILE A 308 4.46 9.85 38.68
C ILE A 308 3.58 8.60 38.67
N PHE A 309 3.04 8.31 37.49
CA PHE A 309 2.09 7.25 37.27
C PHE A 309 2.20 6.79 35.82
N SER A 310 2.23 5.48 35.62
CA SER A 310 2.08 4.83 34.33
C SER A 310 1.26 3.56 34.48
N GLU A 311 0.29 3.38 33.59
CA GLU A 311 -0.56 2.20 33.54
C GLU A 311 -0.74 1.78 32.08
N GLU A 312 -0.35 0.55 31.77
CA GLU A 312 -0.53 -0.07 30.46
C GLU A 312 -1.48 -1.27 30.59
N GLN A 313 -2.66 -1.18 29.98
CA GLN A 313 -3.70 -2.23 30.02
C GLN A 313 -4.44 -2.31 28.68
N PRO A 314 -5.09 -3.46 28.36
CA PRO A 314 -5.95 -3.55 27.17
C PRO A 314 -7.01 -2.43 27.12
N TYR A 315 -7.55 -2.08 28.29
CA TYR A 315 -8.51 -1.00 28.47
C TYR A 315 -8.24 -0.30 29.81
N VAL A 316 -7.61 0.88 29.77
CA VAL A 316 -7.35 1.69 30.96
C VAL A 316 -8.62 2.39 31.42
N LEU A 317 -8.88 2.36 32.73
CA LEU A 317 -9.99 3.07 33.37
C LEU A 317 -9.63 4.53 33.67
N PRO A 318 -10.60 5.47 33.63
CA PRO A 318 -10.36 6.85 34.03
C PRO A 318 -9.73 6.98 35.42
N ILE A 319 -8.88 7.98 35.60
CA ILE A 319 -8.36 8.39 36.90
C ILE A 319 -9.45 9.20 37.61
N THR A 320 -9.80 8.83 38.85
CA THR A 320 -10.93 9.43 39.59
C THR A 320 -10.57 9.93 40.99
N LYS A 321 -9.45 9.49 41.56
CA LYS A 321 -9.06 9.74 42.96
C LYS A 321 -7.74 10.51 43.09
N TYR A 322 -7.26 11.12 42.01
CA TYR A 322 -6.05 11.91 42.08
C TYR A 322 -6.32 13.29 42.71
N HIS A 323 -5.33 13.87 43.40
CA HIS A 323 -5.51 15.10 44.17
C HIS A 323 -5.79 16.33 43.30
N VAL A 324 -5.32 16.34 42.05
CA VAL A 324 -5.67 17.38 41.07
C VAL A 324 -6.92 16.99 40.29
N GLN A 325 -7.99 17.77 40.45
CA GLN A 325 -9.29 17.49 39.82
C GLN A 325 -9.23 17.56 38.29
N GLU A 326 -8.46 18.48 37.71
CA GLU A 326 -8.29 18.62 36.26
C GLU A 326 -7.83 17.31 35.59
N ILE A 327 -6.91 16.58 36.23
CA ILE A 327 -6.41 15.28 35.74
C ILE A 327 -7.54 14.24 35.74
N ASN A 328 -8.38 14.23 36.77
CA ASN A 328 -9.49 13.30 36.86
C ASN A 328 -10.53 13.57 35.75
N GLU A 329 -10.86 14.85 35.52
CA GLU A 329 -11.81 15.27 34.50
C GLU A 329 -11.30 14.97 33.08
N LYS A 330 -10.03 15.32 32.81
CA LYS A 330 -9.41 15.09 31.50
C LYS A 330 -9.19 13.61 31.22
N SER A 331 -8.85 12.82 32.23
CA SER A 331 -8.77 11.37 32.09
C SER A 331 -10.12 10.75 31.71
N LYS A 332 -11.22 11.16 32.36
CA LYS A 332 -12.57 10.72 31.97
C LYS A 332 -12.90 11.10 30.52
N LEU A 333 -12.60 12.34 30.13
CA LEU A 333 -12.90 12.85 28.79
C LEU A 333 -12.11 12.09 27.71
N PHE A 334 -10.79 11.93 27.86
CA PHE A 334 -9.96 11.21 26.89
C PHE A 334 -10.34 9.74 26.80
N CYS A 335 -10.64 9.07 27.92
CA CYS A 335 -11.13 7.69 27.87
C CYS A 335 -12.45 7.56 27.10
N ALA A 336 -13.39 8.50 27.29
CA ALA A 336 -14.66 8.51 26.57
C ALA A 336 -14.47 8.80 25.07
N GLU A 337 -13.61 9.75 24.72
CA GLU A 337 -13.28 10.10 23.34
C GLU A 337 -12.62 8.94 22.59
N HIS A 338 -11.59 8.33 23.18
CA HIS A 338 -10.90 7.18 22.58
C HIS A 338 -11.85 5.96 22.45
N LEU A 339 -12.75 5.76 23.42
CA LEU A 339 -13.79 4.74 23.32
C LEU A 339 -14.74 5.03 22.14
N GLN A 340 -15.19 6.27 21.99
CA GLN A 340 -16.07 6.68 20.90
C GLN A 340 -15.40 6.54 19.53
N ASN A 341 -14.12 6.92 19.41
CA ASN A 341 -13.36 6.85 18.16
C ASN A 341 -13.06 5.39 17.76
N SER A 342 -12.88 4.50 18.73
CA SER A 342 -12.64 3.08 18.47
C SER A 342 -13.90 2.27 18.18
N MET A 343 -15.04 2.65 18.75
CA MET A 343 -16.28 1.88 18.70
C MET A 343 -16.74 1.59 17.26
N GLY A 344 -16.75 0.31 16.88
CA GLY A 344 -17.19 -0.17 15.56
C GLY A 344 -16.23 0.12 14.40
N MET A 345 -15.12 0.83 14.65
CA MET A 345 -14.13 1.20 13.65
C MET A 345 -12.81 0.45 13.80
N CYS A 346 -12.30 0.30 15.03
CA CYS A 346 -11.04 -0.39 15.31
C CYS A 346 -11.07 -1.13 16.65
N ARG A 347 -10.29 -2.20 16.74
CA ARG A 347 -10.10 -2.98 17.97
C ARG A 347 -8.99 -2.32 18.78
N VAL A 348 -9.25 -1.99 20.04
CA VAL A 348 -8.18 -1.53 20.95
C VAL A 348 -7.31 -2.73 21.31
N ILE A 349 -6.01 -2.64 21.03
CA ILE A 349 -5.02 -3.65 21.44
C ILE A 349 -4.54 -3.30 22.85
N ARG A 350 -4.23 -2.02 23.05
CA ARG A 350 -3.65 -1.54 24.30
C ARG A 350 -3.87 -0.06 24.50
N ASN A 351 -4.10 0.32 25.74
CA ASN A 351 -4.08 1.69 26.21
C ASN A 351 -2.91 1.87 27.18
N HIS A 352 -2.24 3.01 27.07
CA HIS A 352 -1.20 3.45 27.98
C HIS A 352 -1.57 4.84 28.48
N ALA A 353 -1.68 4.99 29.80
CA ALA A 353 -1.94 6.26 30.44
C ALA A 353 -0.78 6.60 31.37
N CYS A 354 -0.22 7.80 31.24
CA CYS A 354 0.81 8.27 32.14
C CYS A 354 0.56 9.69 32.62
N VAL A 355 1.03 9.98 33.84
CA VAL A 355 1.06 11.33 34.42
C VAL A 355 2.52 11.66 34.72
N ASN A 356 3.03 12.67 34.05
CA ASN A 356 4.36 13.19 34.29
C ASN A 356 4.28 14.51 35.05
N ASN A 357 5.17 14.74 36.01
CA ASN A 357 5.32 16.03 36.66
C ASN A 357 6.57 16.75 36.18
N SER A 358 6.38 17.95 35.67
CA SER A 358 7.44 18.90 35.39
C SER A 358 7.55 19.88 36.55
N GLN A 359 8.69 19.85 37.24
CA GLN A 359 8.98 20.84 38.28
C GLN A 359 9.60 22.08 37.66
N ILE A 360 9.03 23.23 37.99
CA ILE A 360 9.35 24.51 37.40
C ILE A 360 9.76 25.45 38.53
N TYR A 361 10.96 26.00 38.43
CA TYR A 361 11.47 26.96 39.40
C TYR A 361 11.57 28.34 38.74
N PRO A 362 10.56 29.22 38.89
CA PRO A 362 10.63 30.58 38.37
C PRO A 362 11.69 31.37 39.14
N LEU A 363 12.86 31.55 38.53
CA LEU A 363 13.93 32.36 39.09
C LEU A 363 13.73 33.82 38.65
N LEU A 364 12.76 34.50 39.26
CA LEU A 364 12.57 35.94 39.06
C LEU A 364 13.69 36.71 39.78
N THR A 365 14.52 37.44 39.02
CA THR A 365 14.63 38.91 39.11
C THR A 365 15.71 39.44 38.14
N TRP A 366 15.34 40.47 37.36
CA TRP A 366 16.10 41.25 36.35
C TRP A 366 16.10 40.80 34.87
N ALA A 367 14.92 40.56 34.28
CA ALA A 367 14.50 41.09 32.96
C ALA A 367 13.15 40.49 32.51
N PRO A 368 12.31 41.20 31.71
CA PRO A 368 10.89 40.89 31.53
C PRO A 368 10.55 39.66 30.66
N THR A 369 11.49 38.73 30.42
CA THR A 369 11.30 37.67 29.41
C THR A 369 11.84 36.28 29.81
N PHE A 370 12.16 36.03 31.08
CA PHE A 370 12.87 34.79 31.45
C PHE A 370 12.01 33.80 32.25
N PHE A 371 11.45 32.81 31.55
CA PHE A 371 11.11 31.52 32.13
C PHE A 371 12.24 30.54 31.78
N THR A 372 13.12 30.24 32.73
CA THR A 372 14.09 29.13 32.60
C THR A 372 13.53 27.88 33.25
N LEU A 373 13.19 26.89 32.44
CA LEU A 373 12.94 25.51 32.89
C LEU A 373 14.28 24.88 33.26
N ALA A 374 14.63 24.88 34.54
CA ALA A 374 15.74 24.09 35.06
C ALA A 374 15.28 22.63 35.12
N ASN A 375 15.81 21.76 34.24
CA ASN A 375 15.35 20.38 34.11
C ASN A 375 16.51 19.40 33.92
N LEU A 376 16.57 18.37 34.78
CA LEU A 376 17.56 17.28 34.75
C LEU A 376 16.83 15.95 34.90
N ASN A 377 16.86 15.13 33.84
CA ASN A 377 16.81 13.67 33.93
C ASN A 377 17.39 13.11 32.62
N SER A 378 18.71 12.94 32.60
CA SER A 378 19.40 12.08 31.66
C SER A 378 20.63 11.50 32.37
N THR A 379 20.45 10.34 32.97
CA THR A 379 21.53 9.37 33.22
C THR A 379 21.19 8.09 32.51
#